data_AF-A0A524D2G0-F1
#
_entry.id   AF-A0A524D2G0-F1
#
_cell.length_a   1.000
_cell.length_b   1.000
_cell.length_c   1.000
_cell.angle_alpha   90.00
_cell.angle_beta   90.00
_cell.angle_gamma   90.00
#
_symmetry.space_group_name_H-M   'P 1'
#
loop_
_entity.id
_entity.type
_entity.pdbx_description
1 polymer ?
#
loop_
_entity_poly.entity_id
_entity_poly.type
_entity_poly.pdbx_seq_one_letter_code
_entity_poly.pdbx_strand_id
1 'polypeptide(L)'
;MSHREGTPADDPFHVDPKEVLAQYSVEWVSLRKSYDELKTKLQDVQAELSTLDRKLEMKEIDDQQHIKMYREKWAESTQMIQVKREVENRLFEIQREIRAANRQLKKQEEERLRRERMEQERANAMIEWMSLKQGFDLVGARREEINAASDELERNRRSGKVSEDEYRQQRIGQIQQLAELRTVESDIKNRLAELLAIIRK
;
A
#
# COMPACT_ATOMS: atom_id res chain seq x y z
N MET A 1 13.28 20.35 6.59
CA MET A 1 13.44 20.01 5.16
C MET A 1 13.46 18.49 5.08
N SER A 2 12.29 17.85 5.07
CA SER A 2 12.18 16.37 4.97
C SER A 2 11.63 16.06 3.59
N HIS A 3 12.48 15.49 2.76
CA HIS A 3 12.14 15.08 1.40
C HIS A 3 11.09 13.98 1.46
N ARG A 4 10.03 14.17 0.69
CA ARG A 4 8.92 13.25 0.48
C ARG A 4 9.42 12.07 -0.36
N GLU A 5 10.24 11.20 0.22
CA GLU A 5 10.67 9.95 -0.41
C GLU A 5 9.51 8.96 -0.41
N GLY A 6 8.81 8.87 -1.53
CA GLY A 6 7.72 7.90 -1.68
C GLY A 6 7.10 7.85 -3.05
N THR A 7 7.28 8.88 -3.87
CA THR A 7 6.94 8.86 -5.29
C THR A 7 8.22 9.05 -6.09
N PRO A 8 8.51 8.19 -7.08
CA PRO A 8 9.46 8.55 -8.12
C PRO A 8 8.80 9.62 -9.01
N ALA A 9 8.62 10.82 -8.45
CA ALA A 9 8.07 11.96 -9.17
C ALA A 9 9.07 12.55 -10.17
N ASP A 10 10.33 12.11 -10.12
CA ASP A 10 11.43 12.59 -10.97
C ASP A 10 11.76 11.63 -12.13
N ASP A 11 11.00 10.55 -12.35
CA ASP A 11 11.13 9.78 -13.57
C ASP A 11 10.18 10.36 -14.64
N PRO A 12 10.71 11.05 -15.68
CA PRO A 12 9.89 11.64 -16.74
C PRO A 12 9.10 10.61 -17.55
N PHE A 13 9.32 9.31 -17.33
CA PHE A 13 8.57 8.21 -17.92
C PHE A 13 7.60 7.54 -16.94
N HIS A 14 7.43 8.04 -15.71
CA HIS A 14 6.46 7.51 -14.76
C HIS A 14 5.04 7.90 -15.17
N VAL A 15 4.27 6.92 -15.65
CA VAL A 15 2.85 7.10 -15.94
C VAL A 15 2.05 6.66 -14.72
N ASP A 16 1.17 7.52 -14.20
CA ASP A 16 0.29 7.18 -13.08
C ASP A 16 -0.68 6.05 -13.52
N PRO A 17 -0.68 4.89 -12.86
CA PRO A 17 -1.61 3.82 -13.16
C PRO A 17 -3.09 4.24 -13.17
N LYS A 18 -3.47 5.31 -12.45
CA LYS A 18 -4.84 5.85 -12.49
C LYS A 18 -5.15 6.56 -13.81
N GLU A 19 -4.20 7.32 -14.34
CA GLU A 19 -4.34 7.98 -15.64
C GLU A 19 -4.42 6.94 -16.76
N VAL A 20 -3.57 5.91 -16.68
CA VAL A 20 -3.60 4.73 -17.54
C VAL A 20 -5.00 4.09 -17.56
N LEU A 21 -5.58 3.82 -16.38
CA LEU A 21 -6.91 3.23 -16.28
C LEU A 21 -8.01 4.15 -16.84
N ALA A 22 -7.93 5.46 -16.58
CA ALA A 22 -8.90 6.42 -17.10
C ALA A 22 -8.87 6.46 -18.63
N GLN A 23 -7.68 6.59 -19.22
CA GLN A 23 -7.50 6.68 -20.67
C GLN A 23 -7.94 5.39 -21.38
N TYR A 24 -7.50 4.23 -20.87
CA TYR A 24 -7.87 2.94 -21.42
C TYR A 24 -9.33 2.57 -21.20
N SER A 25 -9.98 3.05 -20.14
CA SER A 25 -11.42 2.82 -19.95
C SER A 25 -12.25 3.45 -21.07
N VAL A 26 -11.89 4.67 -21.49
CA VAL A 26 -12.58 5.39 -22.57
C VAL A 26 -12.29 4.73 -23.92
N GLU A 27 -11.03 4.43 -24.20
CA GLU A 27 -10.61 3.74 -25.44
C GLU A 27 -11.26 2.35 -25.56
N TRP A 28 -11.36 1.61 -24.46
CA TRP A 28 -11.98 0.30 -24.46
C TRP A 28 -13.49 0.37 -24.77
N VAL A 29 -14.21 1.35 -24.19
CA VAL A 29 -15.64 1.53 -24.46
C VAL A 29 -15.89 1.91 -25.92
N SER A 30 -15.07 2.80 -26.48
CA SER A 30 -15.20 3.21 -27.88
C SER A 30 -14.91 2.06 -28.83
N LEU A 31 -13.80 1.33 -28.63
CA LEU A 31 -13.44 0.18 -29.44
C LEU A 31 -14.46 -0.96 -29.35
N ARG A 32 -15.02 -1.20 -28.17
CA ARG A 32 -16.07 -2.20 -28.00
C ARG A 32 -17.33 -1.83 -28.79
N LYS A 33 -17.71 -0.56 -28.78
CA LYS A 33 -18.82 -0.06 -29.60
C LYS A 33 -18.53 -0.24 -31.09
N SER A 34 -17.33 0.13 -31.55
CA SER A 34 -16.91 -0.06 -32.95
C SER A 34 -16.88 -1.54 -33.35
N TYR A 35 -16.46 -2.42 -32.44
CA TYR A 35 -16.50 -3.87 -32.64
C TYR A 35 -17.93 -4.39 -32.84
N ASP A 36 -18.86 -3.96 -31.97
CA ASP A 36 -20.27 -4.36 -32.06
C ASP A 36 -20.90 -3.82 -33.35
N GLU A 37 -20.58 -2.60 -33.77
CA GLU A 37 -21.01 -2.01 -35.05
C GLU A 37 -20.47 -2.80 -36.25
N LEU A 38 -19.19 -3.19 -36.26
CA LEU A 38 -18.60 -4.02 -37.32
C LEU A 38 -19.26 -5.39 -37.41
N LYS A 39 -19.62 -5.98 -36.26
CA LYS A 39 -20.33 -7.25 -36.22
C LYS A 39 -21.71 -7.14 -36.85
N THR A 40 -22.45 -6.07 -36.56
CA THR A 40 -23.75 -5.79 -37.19
C THR A 40 -23.61 -5.62 -38.70
N LYS A 41 -22.65 -4.79 -39.16
CA LYS A 41 -22.41 -4.60 -40.60
C LYS A 41 -22.06 -5.90 -41.33
N LEU A 42 -21.26 -6.77 -40.71
CA LEU A 42 -20.95 -8.09 -41.28
C LEU A 42 -22.19 -8.99 -41.38
N GLN A 43 -23.10 -8.91 -40.41
CA GLN A 43 -24.39 -9.62 -40.47
C GLN A 43 -25.28 -9.07 -41.59
N ASP A 44 -25.29 -7.75 -41.78
CA ASP A 44 -26.02 -7.10 -42.86
C ASP A 44 -25.48 -7.52 -44.24
N VAL A 45 -24.16 -7.53 -44.42
CA VAL A 45 -23.52 -8.03 -45.65
C VAL A 45 -23.86 -9.50 -45.91
N GLN A 46 -23.90 -10.33 -44.86
CA GLN A 46 -24.32 -11.73 -45.00
C GLN A 46 -25.79 -11.86 -45.43
N ALA A 47 -26.68 -11.02 -44.87
CA ALA A 47 -28.07 -10.96 -45.28
C ALA A 47 -28.21 -10.50 -46.74
N GLU A 48 -27.45 -9.49 -47.16
CA GLU A 48 -27.41 -8.99 -48.55
C GLU A 48 -26.93 -10.05 -49.53
N LEU A 49 -25.85 -10.78 -49.21
CA LEU A 49 -25.37 -11.92 -50.00
C LEU A 49 -26.47 -12.98 -50.14
N SER A 50 -27.16 -13.30 -49.04
CA SER A 50 -28.28 -14.26 -49.06
C SER A 50 -29.46 -13.76 -49.92
N THR A 51 -29.71 -12.46 -49.96
CA THR A 51 -30.72 -11.89 -50.87
C THR A 51 -30.29 -11.89 -52.33
N LEU A 52 -29.00 -11.71 -52.63
CA LEU A 52 -28.48 -11.84 -53.99
C LEU A 52 -28.66 -13.26 -54.50
N ASP A 53 -28.38 -14.26 -53.67
CA ASP A 53 -28.60 -15.67 -54.01
C ASP A 53 -30.09 -15.96 -54.32
N ARG A 54 -31.01 -15.42 -53.52
CA ARG A 54 -32.46 -15.54 -53.80
C ARG A 54 -32.87 -14.85 -55.09
N LYS A 55 -32.33 -13.66 -55.39
CA LYS A 55 -32.63 -12.94 -56.65
C LYS A 55 -32.16 -13.73 -57.86
N LEU A 56 -31.02 -14.41 -57.75
CA LEU A 56 -30.54 -15.32 -58.79
C LEU A 56 -31.48 -16.52 -58.97
N GLU A 57 -31.92 -17.15 -57.87
CA GLU A 57 -32.89 -18.26 -57.90
C GLU A 57 -34.22 -17.85 -58.55
N MET A 58 -34.70 -16.64 -58.25
CA MET A 58 -35.90 -16.06 -58.85
C MET A 58 -35.70 -15.56 -60.29
N LYS A 59 -34.47 -15.65 -60.83
CA LYS A 59 -34.06 -15.15 -62.15
C LYS A 59 -34.33 -13.65 -62.34
N GLU A 60 -34.34 -12.89 -61.26
CA GLU A 60 -34.46 -11.43 -61.28
C GLU A 60 -33.16 -10.76 -61.75
N ILE A 61 -32.03 -11.45 -61.61
CA ILE A 61 -30.70 -11.04 -62.07
C ILE A 61 -30.05 -12.19 -62.86
N ASP A 62 -29.12 -11.85 -63.75
CA ASP A 62 -28.32 -12.84 -64.48
C ASP A 62 -27.07 -13.28 -63.69
N ASP A 63 -26.45 -14.38 -64.12
CA ASP A 63 -25.25 -14.93 -63.49
C ASP A 63 -24.07 -13.95 -63.46
N GLN A 64 -23.91 -13.10 -64.49
CA GLN A 64 -22.80 -12.15 -64.56
C GLN A 64 -22.99 -10.99 -63.58
N GLN A 65 -24.23 -10.50 -63.44
CA GLN A 65 -24.63 -9.48 -62.47
C GLN A 65 -24.47 -10.01 -61.05
N HIS A 66 -24.91 -11.24 -60.78
CA HIS A 66 -24.72 -11.89 -59.48
C HIS A 66 -23.23 -11.99 -59.12
N ILE A 67 -22.39 -12.54 -60.01
CA ILE A 67 -20.95 -12.68 -59.76
C ILE A 67 -20.30 -11.33 -59.46
N LYS A 68 -20.67 -10.27 -60.18
CA LYS A 68 -20.11 -8.94 -59.97
C LYS A 68 -20.49 -8.39 -58.59
N MET A 69 -21.78 -8.40 -58.24
CA MET A 69 -22.26 -7.90 -56.95
C MET A 69 -21.74 -8.73 -55.77
N TYR A 70 -21.67 -10.06 -55.95
CA TYR A 70 -21.14 -10.97 -54.94
C TYR A 70 -19.66 -10.69 -54.66
N ARG A 71 -18.84 -10.48 -55.71
CA ARG A 71 -17.42 -10.13 -55.56
C ARG A 71 -17.23 -8.81 -54.83
N GLU A 72 -18.03 -7.80 -55.14
CA GLU A 72 -17.98 -6.49 -54.46
C GLU A 72 -18.29 -6.65 -52.97
N LYS A 73 -19.37 -7.35 -52.63
CA LYS A 73 -19.77 -7.61 -51.23
C LYS A 73 -18.78 -8.50 -50.48
N TRP A 74 -18.18 -9.47 -51.16
CA TRP A 74 -17.12 -10.30 -50.59
C TRP A 74 -15.87 -9.49 -50.26
N ALA A 75 -15.46 -8.57 -51.14
CA ALA A 75 -14.33 -7.68 -50.88
C ALA A 75 -14.61 -6.75 -49.70
N GLU A 76 -15.81 -6.18 -49.61
CA GLU A 76 -16.27 -5.36 -48.48
C GLU A 76 -16.22 -6.16 -47.16
N SER A 77 -16.77 -7.38 -47.14
CA SER A 77 -16.72 -8.28 -45.98
C SER A 77 -15.28 -8.59 -45.55
N THR A 78 -14.38 -8.84 -46.51
CA THR A 78 -12.98 -9.15 -46.22
C THR A 78 -12.27 -7.98 -45.54
N GLN A 79 -12.49 -6.75 -46.02
CA GLN A 79 -11.94 -5.54 -45.38
C GLN A 79 -12.52 -5.35 -43.96
N MET A 80 -13.83 -5.52 -43.78
CA MET A 80 -14.47 -5.44 -42.46
C MET A 80 -13.90 -6.48 -41.47
N ILE A 81 -13.62 -7.70 -41.92
CA ILE A 81 -13.01 -8.75 -41.08
C ILE A 81 -11.58 -8.36 -40.64
N GLN A 82 -10.79 -7.74 -41.52
CA GLN A 82 -9.44 -7.26 -41.17
C GLN A 82 -9.51 -6.20 -40.07
N VAL A 83 -10.34 -5.17 -40.26
CA VAL A 83 -10.54 -4.12 -39.24
C VAL A 83 -11.07 -4.71 -37.93
N LYS A 84 -11.99 -5.67 -38.00
CA LYS A 84 -12.50 -6.37 -36.81
C LYS A 84 -11.37 -7.03 -36.02
N ARG A 85 -10.45 -7.73 -36.68
CA ARG A 85 -9.30 -8.38 -36.02
C ARG A 85 -8.35 -7.37 -35.37
N GLU A 86 -8.13 -6.22 -36.02
CA GLU A 86 -7.32 -5.14 -35.45
C GLU A 86 -7.96 -4.58 -34.17
N VAL A 87 -9.27 -4.33 -34.19
CA VAL A 87 -10.04 -3.90 -33.01
C VAL A 87 -10.00 -4.94 -31.90
N GLU A 88 -10.15 -6.23 -32.21
CA GLU A 88 -10.04 -7.34 -31.24
C GLU A 88 -8.64 -7.37 -30.59
N ASN A 89 -7.58 -7.26 -31.39
CA ASN A 89 -6.21 -7.23 -30.89
C ASN A 89 -5.99 -6.03 -29.95
N ARG A 90 -6.48 -4.83 -30.34
CA ARG A 90 -6.35 -3.63 -29.51
C ARG A 90 -7.13 -3.74 -28.21
N LEU A 91 -8.34 -4.30 -28.23
CA LEU A 91 -9.14 -4.57 -27.04
C LEU A 91 -8.41 -5.53 -26.08
N PHE A 92 -7.73 -6.55 -26.61
CA PHE A 92 -6.94 -7.48 -25.82
C PHE A 92 -5.72 -6.81 -25.17
N GLU A 93 -5.00 -5.96 -25.90
CA GLU A 93 -3.89 -5.17 -25.37
C GLU A 93 -4.33 -4.27 -24.22
N ILE A 94 -5.39 -3.48 -24.44
CA ILE A 94 -5.95 -2.60 -23.42
C ILE A 94 -6.35 -3.39 -22.18
N GLN A 95 -6.97 -4.55 -22.35
CA GLN A 95 -7.34 -5.40 -21.22
C GLN A 95 -6.11 -5.89 -20.44
N ARG A 96 -5.01 -6.23 -21.13
CA ARG A 96 -3.75 -6.61 -20.50
C ARG A 96 -3.14 -5.45 -19.72
N GLU A 97 -3.17 -4.24 -20.27
CA GLU A 97 -2.66 -3.02 -19.65
C GLU A 97 -3.48 -2.63 -18.41
N ILE A 98 -4.81 -2.65 -18.49
CA ILE A 98 -5.72 -2.44 -17.34
C ILE A 98 -5.40 -3.42 -16.20
N ARG A 99 -5.20 -4.71 -16.51
CA ARG A 99 -4.82 -5.71 -15.49
C ARG A 99 -3.45 -5.43 -14.88
N ALA A 100 -2.49 -4.92 -15.66
CA ALA A 100 -1.17 -4.55 -15.16
C ALA A 100 -1.27 -3.34 -14.22
N ALA A 101 -1.97 -2.28 -14.63
CA ALA A 101 -2.20 -1.08 -13.84
C ALA A 101 -2.90 -1.39 -12.50
N ASN A 102 -3.95 -2.22 -12.52
CA ASN A 102 -4.63 -2.65 -11.29
C ASN A 102 -3.71 -3.42 -10.33
N ARG A 103 -2.83 -4.28 -10.84
CA ARG A 103 -1.84 -4.97 -10.01
C ARG A 103 -0.84 -4.00 -9.38
N GLN A 104 -0.44 -2.96 -10.12
CA GLN A 104 0.47 -1.94 -9.61
C GLN A 104 -0.18 -1.08 -8.52
N LEU A 105 -1.43 -0.65 -8.72
CA LEU A 105 -2.19 0.08 -7.69
C LEU A 105 -2.34 -0.72 -6.41
N LYS A 106 -2.66 -2.02 -6.52
CA LYS A 106 -2.78 -2.90 -5.36
C LYS A 106 -1.47 -2.98 -4.57
N LYS A 107 -0.33 -3.13 -5.26
CA LYS A 107 0.99 -3.15 -4.61
C LYS A 107 1.30 -1.81 -3.92
N GLN A 108 1.01 -0.69 -4.57
CA GLN A 108 1.20 0.64 -3.98
C GLN A 108 0.35 0.83 -2.72
N GLU A 109 -0.90 0.35 -2.73
CA GLU A 109 -1.77 0.42 -1.56
C GLU A 109 -1.30 -0.50 -0.43
N GLU A 110 -0.87 -1.71 -0.72
CA GLU A 110 -0.27 -2.63 0.26
C GLU A 110 1.01 -2.05 0.89
N GLU A 111 1.87 -1.41 0.09
CA GLU A 111 3.05 -0.71 0.58
C GLU A 111 2.69 0.50 1.44
N ARG A 112 1.69 1.30 1.04
CA ARG A 112 1.19 2.43 1.84
C ARG A 112 0.69 1.95 3.21
N LEU A 113 -0.18 0.93 3.23
CA LEU A 113 -0.69 0.33 4.47
C LEU A 113 0.42 -0.27 5.33
N ARG A 114 1.48 -0.81 4.72
CA ARG A 114 2.64 -1.29 5.46
C ARG A 114 3.43 -0.14 6.09
N ARG A 115 3.64 0.96 5.36
CA ARG A 115 4.31 2.16 5.88
C ARG A 115 3.50 2.80 7.02
N GLU A 116 2.19 2.97 6.84
CA GLU A 116 1.29 3.48 7.87
C GLU A 116 1.35 2.64 9.15
N ARG A 117 1.34 1.30 9.03
CA ARG A 117 1.50 0.40 10.18
C ARG A 117 2.85 0.56 10.87
N MET A 118 3.94 0.65 10.12
CA MET A 118 5.28 0.88 10.68
C MET A 118 5.37 2.25 11.37
N GLU A 119 4.80 3.30 10.78
CA GLU A 119 4.74 4.63 11.39
C GLU A 119 3.92 4.64 12.68
N GLN A 120 2.78 3.94 12.69
CA GLN A 120 1.97 3.79 13.89
C GLN A 120 2.70 3.00 14.98
N GLU A 121 3.39 1.92 14.62
CA GLU A 121 4.22 1.15 15.56
C GLU A 121 5.35 2.00 16.15
N ARG A 122 6.06 2.77 15.32
CA ARG A 122 7.08 3.72 15.76
C ARG A 122 6.50 4.81 16.67
N ALA A 123 5.33 5.36 16.34
CA ALA A 123 4.67 6.40 17.14
C ALA A 123 4.25 5.86 18.52
N ASN A 124 3.65 4.66 18.56
CA ASN A 124 3.30 4.00 19.81
C ASN A 124 4.54 3.70 20.65
N ALA A 125 5.61 3.18 20.02
CA ALA A 125 6.87 2.91 20.70
C ALA A 125 7.51 4.20 21.24
N MET A 126 7.41 5.31 20.52
CA MET A 126 7.89 6.63 20.97
C MET A 126 7.11 7.14 22.17
N ILE A 127 5.77 7.02 22.16
CA ILE A 127 4.92 7.40 23.31
C ILE A 127 5.29 6.59 24.54
N GLU A 128 5.42 5.27 24.39
CA GLU A 128 5.83 4.37 25.47
C GLU A 128 7.23 4.74 25.98
N TRP A 129 8.16 5.01 25.07
CA TRP A 129 9.53 5.39 25.42
C TRP A 129 9.57 6.70 26.22
N MET A 130 8.81 7.72 25.81
CA MET A 130 8.73 8.99 26.53
C MET A 130 8.14 8.82 27.94
N SER A 131 7.10 8.00 28.07
CA SER A 131 6.50 7.67 29.37
C SER A 131 7.50 6.95 30.30
N LEU A 132 8.18 5.92 29.78
CA LEU A 132 9.18 5.16 30.53
C LEU A 132 10.40 6.00 30.89
N LYS A 133 10.81 6.93 30.03
CA LYS A 133 11.89 7.88 30.30
C LYS A 133 11.56 8.74 31.52
N GLN A 134 10.33 9.26 31.60
CA GLN A 134 9.89 10.03 32.75
C GLN A 134 9.87 9.17 34.03
N GLY A 135 9.38 7.93 33.94
CA GLY A 135 9.44 6.98 35.06
C GLY A 135 10.86 6.66 35.51
N PHE A 136 11.79 6.53 34.56
CA PHE A 136 13.21 6.31 34.82
C PHE A 136 13.83 7.46 35.62
N ASP A 137 13.53 8.69 35.23
CA ASP A 137 14.03 9.89 35.91
C ASP A 137 13.49 9.98 37.35
N LEU A 138 12.23 9.57 37.59
CA LEU A 138 11.65 9.48 38.93
C LEU A 138 12.34 8.43 39.81
N VAL A 139 12.69 7.27 39.25
CA VAL A 139 13.47 6.24 39.95
C VAL A 139 14.86 6.77 40.33
N GLY A 140 15.49 7.52 39.43
CA GLY A 140 16.75 8.22 39.69
C GLY A 140 16.64 9.19 40.86
N ALA A 141 15.63 10.08 40.84
CA ALA A 141 15.38 11.03 41.92
C ALA A 141 15.12 10.32 43.26
N ARG A 142 14.33 9.25 43.27
CA ARG A 142 14.05 8.48 44.49
C ARG A 142 15.31 7.83 45.08
N ARG A 143 16.23 7.37 44.23
CA ARG A 143 17.52 6.83 44.66
C ARG A 143 18.39 7.91 45.32
N GLU A 144 18.40 9.12 44.78
CA GLU A 144 19.10 10.27 45.36
C GLU A 144 18.53 10.64 46.75
N GLU A 145 17.21 10.64 46.90
CA GLU A 145 16.55 10.86 48.20
C GLU A 145 16.96 9.84 49.25
N ILE A 146 17.00 8.55 48.90
CA ILE A 146 17.40 7.48 49.83
C ILE A 146 18.88 7.63 50.21
N ASN A 147 19.74 8.02 49.28
CA ASN A 147 21.15 8.29 49.57
C ASN A 147 21.31 9.49 50.51
N ALA A 148 20.58 10.58 50.29
CA ALA A 148 20.60 11.74 51.17
C ALA A 148 20.10 11.38 52.59
N ALA A 149 19.01 10.62 52.71
CA ALA A 149 18.50 10.12 53.97
C ALA A 149 19.49 9.16 54.66
N SER A 150 20.25 8.37 53.88
CA SER A 150 21.31 7.51 54.40
C SER A 150 22.46 8.32 54.98
N ASP A 151 22.89 9.39 54.30
CA ASP A 151 23.94 10.28 54.78
C ASP A 151 23.53 11.02 56.05
N GLU A 152 22.26 11.42 56.13
CA GLU A 152 21.70 12.04 57.34
C GLU A 152 21.65 11.06 58.52
N LEU A 153 21.19 9.83 58.28
CA LEU A 153 21.18 8.76 59.28
C LEU A 153 22.58 8.48 59.83
N GLU A 154 23.60 8.48 58.96
CA GLU A 154 25.00 8.29 59.34
C GLU A 154 25.53 9.44 60.22
N ARG A 155 25.16 10.70 59.90
CA ARG A 155 25.50 11.86 60.75
C ARG A 155 24.79 11.80 62.10
N ASN A 156 23.54 11.38 62.13
CA ASN A 156 22.75 11.24 63.35
C ASN A 156 23.29 10.12 64.25
N ARG A 157 23.75 9.01 63.68
CA ARG A 157 24.49 7.96 64.41
C ARG A 157 25.77 8.53 65.04
N ARG A 158 26.61 9.21 64.26
CA ARG A 158 27.88 9.78 64.73
C ARG A 158 27.72 10.82 65.84
N SER A 159 26.61 11.54 65.84
CA SER A 159 26.25 12.51 66.87
C SER A 159 25.50 11.91 68.06
N GLY A 160 25.30 10.59 68.10
CA GLY A 160 24.64 9.88 69.19
C GLY A 160 23.13 10.12 69.30
N LYS A 161 22.52 10.71 68.26
CA LYS A 161 21.08 11.06 68.24
C LYS A 161 20.16 9.87 67.95
N VAL A 162 20.72 8.76 67.46
CA VAL A 162 19.98 7.56 67.06
C VAL A 162 20.64 6.35 67.72
N SER A 163 19.82 5.43 68.24
CA SER A 163 20.30 4.20 68.86
C SER A 163 20.86 3.23 67.81
N GLU A 164 21.73 2.31 68.23
CA GLU A 164 22.35 1.38 67.27
C GLU A 164 21.34 0.40 66.64
N ASP A 165 20.32 -0.01 67.39
CA ASP A 165 19.25 -0.88 66.89
C ASP A 165 18.36 -0.14 65.88
N GLU A 166 18.00 1.11 66.16
CA GLU A 166 17.23 1.96 65.25
C GLU A 166 18.01 2.26 63.97
N TYR A 167 19.31 2.53 64.08
CA TYR A 167 20.21 2.69 62.93
C TYR A 167 20.24 1.43 62.06
N ARG A 168 20.39 0.24 62.67
CA ARG A 168 20.42 -1.04 61.93
C ARG A 168 19.11 -1.30 61.20
N GLN A 169 17.96 -1.08 61.85
CA GLN A 169 16.65 -1.26 61.23
C GLN A 169 16.44 -0.32 60.04
N GLN A 170 16.72 0.98 60.21
CA GLN A 170 16.57 1.96 59.13
C GLN A 170 17.55 1.66 57.98
N ARG A 171 18.78 1.24 58.28
CA ARG A 171 19.78 0.88 57.27
C ARG A 171 19.37 -0.34 56.44
N ILE A 172 18.80 -1.37 57.07
CA ILE A 172 18.27 -2.55 56.37
C ILE A 172 17.12 -2.13 55.44
N GLY A 173 16.21 -1.28 55.90
CA GLY A 173 15.11 -0.76 55.08
C GLY A 173 15.61 0.02 53.85
N GLN A 174 16.62 0.88 54.02
CA GLN A 174 17.24 1.61 52.90
C GLN A 174 17.90 0.67 51.88
N ILE A 175 18.59 -0.38 52.35
CA ILE A 175 19.22 -1.38 51.47
C ILE A 175 18.17 -2.14 50.64
N GLN A 176 17.05 -2.51 51.26
CA GLN A 176 15.94 -3.17 50.57
C GLN A 176 15.35 -2.27 49.49
N GLN A 177 15.04 -1.01 49.82
CA GLN A 177 14.53 -0.03 48.86
C GLN A 177 15.50 0.21 47.69
N LEU A 178 16.80 0.31 47.96
CA LEU A 178 17.82 0.46 46.90
C LEU A 178 17.93 -0.78 46.02
N ALA A 179 17.74 -1.97 46.57
CA ALA A 179 17.73 -3.22 45.80
C ALA A 179 16.52 -3.29 44.85
N GLU A 180 15.33 -2.92 45.34
CA GLU A 180 14.10 -2.84 44.53
C GLU A 180 14.21 -1.78 43.42
N LEU A 181 14.75 -0.60 43.73
CA LEU A 181 14.96 0.43 42.71
C LEU A 181 15.95 -0.03 41.64
N ARG A 182 16.98 -0.78 42.01
CA ARG A 182 17.97 -1.31 41.05
C ARG A 182 17.34 -2.28 40.05
N THR A 183 16.44 -3.16 40.50
CA THR A 183 15.76 -4.09 39.59
C THR A 183 14.85 -3.33 38.63
N VAL A 184 14.05 -2.40 39.15
CA VAL A 184 13.16 -1.55 38.33
C VAL A 184 13.96 -0.71 37.32
N GLU A 185 15.08 -0.12 37.75
CA GLU A 185 15.97 0.66 36.88
C GLU A 185 16.51 -0.18 35.71
N SER A 186 16.90 -1.43 35.98
CA SER A 186 17.39 -2.37 34.96
C SER A 186 16.30 -2.72 33.94
N ASP A 187 15.09 -3.04 34.42
CA ASP A 187 13.98 -3.42 33.56
C ASP A 187 13.55 -2.26 32.66
N ILE A 188 13.46 -1.04 33.20
CA ILE A 188 13.16 0.16 32.43
C ILE A 188 14.25 0.41 31.37
N LYS A 189 15.54 0.27 31.70
CA LYS A 189 16.63 0.43 30.72
C LYS A 189 16.53 -0.56 29.56
N ASN A 190 16.26 -1.82 29.86
CA ASN A 190 16.10 -2.86 28.85
C ASN A 190 14.93 -2.52 27.91
N ARG A 191 13.78 -2.12 28.50
CA ARG A 191 12.60 -1.75 27.71
C ARG A 191 12.81 -0.49 26.86
N LEU A 192 13.47 0.53 27.41
CA LEU A 192 13.84 1.73 26.66
C LEU A 192 14.74 1.40 25.46
N ALA A 193 15.67 0.46 25.61
CA ALA A 193 16.55 0.02 24.52
C ALA A 193 15.77 -0.74 23.41
N GLU A 194 14.85 -1.62 23.79
CA GLU A 194 13.96 -2.32 22.85
C GLU A 194 13.11 -1.33 22.04
N LEU A 195 12.49 -0.35 22.71
CA LEU A 195 11.66 0.67 22.07
C LEU A 195 12.48 1.55 21.12
N LEU A 196 13.71 1.92 21.48
CA LEU A 196 14.61 2.64 20.58
C LEU A 196 14.96 1.82 19.33
N ALA A 197 15.10 0.50 19.45
CA ALA A 197 15.32 -0.36 18.30
C ALA A 197 14.11 -0.38 17.35
N ILE A 198 12.89 -0.33 17.88
CA ILE A 198 11.65 -0.23 17.08
C ILE A 198 11.56 1.15 16.41
N ILE A 199 11.85 2.23 17.13
CA ILE A 199 11.77 3.60 16.62
C ILE A 199 12.80 3.86 15.49
N ARG A 200 13.98 3.24 15.58
CA ARG A 200 15.09 3.43 14.62
C ARG A 200 14.99 2.56 13.36
N LYS A 201 14.28 1.43 13.43
CA LYS A 201 13.98 0.58 12.27
C LYS A 201 13.04 1.30 11.35
#